data_AF-A0A9J6MWV8-F1
#
_entry.id   AF-A0A9J6MWV8-F1
#
_cell.length_a   1.000
_cell.length_b   1.000
_cell.length_c   1.000
_cell.angle_alpha   90.00
_cell.angle_beta   90.00
_cell.angle_gamma   90.00
#
_symmetry.space_group_name_H-M   'P 1'
#
loop_
_entity.id
_entity.type
_entity.pdbx_description
1 polymer ?
#
loop_
_entity_poly.entity_id
_entity_poly.type
_entity_poly.pdbx_seq_one_letter_code
_entity_poly.pdbx_strand_id
1 'polypeptide(L)' 'MEYPYILYNEVILYLESKWRRSLDDHERHLLIEGYRYGRMVEAENEIRILFAK' A
#
# COMPACT_ATOMS: atom_id res chain seq x y z
N MET A 1 15.64 -0.48 8.33
CA MET A 1 14.85 -0.54 7.09
C MET A 1 14.38 0.87 6.81
N GLU A 2 14.98 1.55 5.84
CA GLU A 2 14.37 2.78 5.31
C GLU A 2 13.16 2.35 4.51
N TYR A 3 11.97 2.70 5.02
CA TYR A 3 10.75 2.45 4.28
C TYR A 3 10.70 3.41 3.10
N PRO A 4 10.71 2.92 1.85
CA PRO A 4 10.60 3.80 0.72
C PRO A 4 9.30 4.57 0.86
N TYR A 5 9.40 5.90 0.80
CA TYR A 5 8.26 6.77 0.70
C TYR A 5 7.58 6.39 -0.60
N ILE A 6 6.53 5.57 -0.53
CA ILE A 6 5.85 5.14 -1.75
C ILE A 6 5.25 6.39 -2.38
N LEU A 7 5.77 6.73 -3.55
CA LEU A 7 5.18 7.71 -4.42
C LEU A 7 3.91 7.05 -4.96
N TYR A 8 2.79 7.16 -4.23
CA TYR A 8 1.50 6.55 -4.59
C TYR A 8 1.13 6.82 -6.05
N ASN A 9 1.54 7.98 -6.57
CA ASN A 9 1.36 8.37 -7.96
C ASN A 9 2.06 7.43 -8.95
N GLU A 10 3.25 6.90 -8.65
CA GLU A 10 3.97 5.96 -9.52
C GLU A 10 3.28 4.60 -9.57
N VAL A 11 2.77 4.13 -8.43
CA VAL A 11 2.01 2.86 -8.35
C VAL A 11 0.68 2.99 -9.07
N ILE A 12 -0.05 4.10 -8.86
CA ILE A 12 -1.29 4.41 -9.59
C ILE A 12 -1.01 4.44 -11.09
N LEU A 13 0.02 5.17 -11.53
CA LEU A 13 0.40 5.26 -12.94
C LEU A 13 0.75 3.89 -13.53
N TYR A 14 1.48 3.06 -12.79
CA TYR A 14 1.80 1.69 -13.21
C TYR A 14 0.53 0.84 -13.39
N LEU A 15 -0.39 0.89 -12.42
CA LEU A 15 -1.63 0.12 -12.46
C LEU A 15 -2.54 0.58 -13.61
N GLU A 16 -2.70 1.89 -13.78
CA GLU A 16 -3.47 2.47 -14.89
C GLU A 16 -2.89 2.08 -16.25
N SER A 17 -1.55 2.10 -16.38
CA SER A 17 -0.85 1.67 -17.59
C SER A 17 -1.06 0.17 -17.86
N LYS A 18 -0.96 -0.66 -16.82
CA LYS A 18 -1.13 -2.12 -16.90
C LYS A 18 -2.56 -2.50 -17.27
N TRP A 19 -3.54 -1.85 -16.67
CA TRP A 19 -4.97 -2.10 -16.90
C TRP A 19 -5.52 -1.35 -18.11
N ARG A 20 -4.71 -0.47 -18.73
CA ARG A 20 -5.07 0.37 -19.87
C ARG A 20 -6.34 1.19 -19.61
N ARG A 21 -6.48 1.67 -18.37
CA ARG A 21 -7.59 2.53 -17.95
C ARG A 21 -7.13 3.46 -16.84
N SER A 22 -7.75 4.63 -16.77
CA SER A 22 -7.63 5.47 -15.58
C SER A 22 -8.47 4.90 -14.46
N LEU A 23 -7.96 5.04 -13.24
CA LEU A 23 -8.74 4.81 -12.03
C LEU A 23 -9.64 6.02 -11.79
N ASP A 24 -10.76 5.83 -11.13
CA ASP A 24 -11.51 6.96 -10.57
C ASP A 24 -10.95 7.35 -9.19
N ASP A 25 -11.45 8.46 -8.65
CA ASP A 25 -10.98 8.98 -7.36
C ASP A 25 -11.27 8.02 -6.20
N HIS A 26 -12.36 7.26 -6.28
CA HIS A 26 -12.71 6.27 -5.26
C HIS A 26 -11.75 5.07 -5.32
N GLU A 27 -11.44 4.56 -6.51
CA GLU A 27 -10.49 3.47 -6.71
C GLU A 27 -9.08 3.85 -6.27
N ARG A 28 -8.62 5.06 -6.60
CA ARG A 28 -7.33 5.58 -6.12
C ARG A 28 -7.30 5.66 -4.60
N HIS A 29 -8.36 6.17 -3.99
CA HIS A 29 -8.49 6.25 -2.54
C HIS A 29 -8.44 4.86 -1.89
N LEU A 30 -9.20 3.89 -2.40
CA LEU A 30 -9.21 2.52 -1.91
C LEU A 30 -7.85 1.83 -2.03
N LEU A 31 -7.10 2.07 -3.10
CA LEU A 31 -5.74 1.52 -3.27
C LEU A 31 -4.78 2.07 -2.21
N ILE A 32 -4.84 3.38 -1.93
CA ILE A 32 -4.00 4.01 -0.91
C ILE A 32 -4.35 3.47 0.48
N GLU A 33 -5.64 3.41 0.82
CA GLU A 33 -6.09 2.93 2.12
C GLU A 33 -5.83 1.43 2.31
N GLY A 34 -6.07 0.62 1.28
CA GLY A 34 -5.77 -0.81 1.31
C GLY A 34 -4.29 -1.08 1.51
N TYR A 35 -3.41 -0.31 0.87
CA TYR A 35 -1.97 -0.38 1.10
C TYR A 35 -1.61 -0.02 2.55
N ARG A 36 -2.09 1.12 3.06
CA ARG A 36 -1.84 1.56 4.45
C ARG A 36 -2.28 0.51 5.46
N TYR A 37 -3.47 -0.06 5.24
CA TYR A 37 -4.02 -1.11 6.08
C TYR A 37 -3.15 -2.38 6.05
N GLY A 38 -2.76 -2.85 4.86
CA GLY A 38 -1.87 -4.01 4.73
C GLY A 38 -0.55 -3.83 5.48
N ARG A 39 0.06 -2.65 5.33
CA ARG A 39 1.30 -2.29 6.05
C ARG A 39 1.14 -2.24 7.57
N MET A 40 -0.01 -1.76 8.06
CA MET A 40 -0.34 -1.79 9.48
C MET A 40 -0.43 -3.23 10.00
N VAL A 41 -1.13 -4.11 9.28
CA VAL A 41 -1.26 -5.54 9.64
C VAL A 41 0.10 -6.25 9.65
N GLU A 42 0.95 -5.98 8.67
CA GLU A 42 2.33 -6.50 8.63
C GLU A 42 3.12 -6.07 9.87
N ALA A 43 3.08 -4.78 10.20
CA ALA A 43 3.77 -4.24 11.37
C ALA A 43 3.25 -4.83 12.69
N GLU A 44 1.93 -4.97 12.84
CA GLU A 44 1.32 -5.61 14.01
C GLU A 44 1.79 -7.07 14.18
N ASN A 45 1.89 -7.81 13.08
CA ASN A 45 2.37 -9.19 13.10
C ASN A 45 3.86 -9.27 13.46
N GLU A 46 4.70 -8.41 12.89
CA GLU A 46 6.13 -8.32 13.24
C GLU A 46 6.33 -7.99 14.72
N ILE A 47 5.57 -7.02 15.24
CA ILE A 47 5.56 -6.66 16.66
C ILE A 47 5.18 -7.86 17.53
N ARG A 48 4.08 -8.56 17.21
CA ARG A 48 3.65 -9.73 17.97
C ARG A 48 4.73 -10.82 18.05
N ILE A 49 5.45 -11.07 16.95
CA ILE A 49 6.56 -12.04 16.93
C ILE A 49 7.69 -11.62 17.88
N LEU A 50 8.01 -10.32 17.95
CA LEU A 50 9.06 -9.81 18.84
C LEU A 50 8.71 -9.99 20.33
N PHE A 51 7.43 -9.91 20.68
CA PHE A 51 6.94 -10.02 22.06
C PHE A 51 6.54 -11.45 22.48
N ALA A 52 6.58 -12.42 21.58
CA ALA A 52 6.27 -13.83 21.87
C ALA A 52 7.48 -14.64 22.39
N LYS A 53 8.58 -13.97 22.78
CA LYS A 53 9.79 -14.57 23.37
C LYS A 53 9.77 -14.56 24.89
#